data_AF-A0A9D5KWU4-F1
#
_entry.id   AF-A0A9D5KWU4-F1
#
_cell.length_a   1.000
_cell.length_b   1.000
_cell.length_c   1.000
_cell.angle_alpha   90.00
_cell.angle_beta   90.00
_cell.angle_gamma   90.00
#
_symmetry.space_group_name_H-M   'P 1'
#
loop_
_entity.id
_entity.type
_entity.pdbx_description
1 polymer ?
#
loop_
_entity_poly.entity_id
_entity_poly.type
_entity_poly.pdbx_seq_one_letter_code
_entity_poly.pdbx_strand_id
1 'polypeptide(L)' 'MKFKTDASCGHCKATILKAMQAKFPNAEWNLDLEHADKILEVHGLPENAENAAMVEKTLEETGFKGTWLPGTGY' A
#
# COMPACT_ATOMS: atom_id res chain seq x y z
N MET A 1 -6.90 3.91 -4.46
CA MET A 1 -6.74 3.88 -3.00
C MET A 1 -5.32 4.26 -2.61
N LYS A 2 -5.13 4.95 -1.49
CA LYS A 2 -3.80 5.36 -1.00
C LYS A 2 -3.57 4.88 0.43
N PHE A 3 -2.35 4.50 0.76
CA PHE A 3 -1.94 4.11 2.10
C PHE A 3 -0.65 4.82 2.47
N LYS A 4 -0.61 5.36 3.68
CA LYS A 4 0.63 5.82 4.29
C LYS A 4 1.41 4.60 4.75
N THR A 5 2.68 4.49 4.38
CA THR A 5 3.55 3.39 4.83
C THR A 5 4.76 3.93 5.58
N ASP A 6 5.41 3.11 6.40
CA ASP A 6 6.69 3.46 7.04
C ASP A 6 7.91 2.98 6.22
N ALA A 7 7.67 2.49 5.00
CA ALA A 7 8.71 1.93 4.15
C ALA A 7 9.70 3.02 3.71
N SER A 8 10.94 2.94 4.21
CA SER A 8 11.96 3.98 4.00
C SER A 8 13.14 3.54 3.12
N CYS A 9 13.13 2.31 2.59
CA CYS A 9 14.23 1.78 1.79
C CYS A 9 13.72 1.19 0.46
N GLY A 10 14.50 1.36 -0.61
CA GLY A 10 14.20 0.82 -1.94
C GLY A 10 14.04 -0.70 -1.96
N HIS A 11 14.72 -1.42 -1.06
CA HIS A 11 14.52 -2.87 -0.89
C HIS A 11 13.15 -3.20 -0.30
N CYS A 12 12.67 -2.38 0.66
CA CYS A 12 11.34 -2.53 1.25
C CYS A 12 10.25 -2.33 0.20
N LYS A 13 10.43 -1.37 -0.72
CA LYS A 13 9.53 -1.17 -1.87
C LYS A 13 9.35 -2.45 -2.67
N ALA A 14 10.45 -3.09 -3.08
CA ALA A 14 10.39 -4.32 -3.87
C ALA A 14 9.66 -5.45 -3.12
N THR A 15 9.92 -5.62 -1.82
CA THR A 15 9.25 -6.63 -0.98
C THR A 15 7.75 -6.38 -0.89
N ILE A 16 7.34 -5.14 -0.58
CA ILE A 16 5.93 -4.77 -0.48
C ILE A 16 5.24 -4.99 -1.82
N LEU A 17 5.76 -4.43 -2.92
CA LEU A 17 5.16 -4.57 -4.24
C LEU A 17 5.04 -6.04 -4.66
N LYS A 18 6.04 -6.87 -4.36
CA LYS A 18 5.99 -8.31 -4.66
C LYS A 18 4.91 -9.03 -3.85
N ALA A 19 4.78 -8.74 -2.55
CA ALA A 19 3.74 -9.33 -1.72
C ALA A 19 2.34 -8.87 -2.16
N MET A 20 2.21 -7.59 -2.51
CA MET A 20 0.99 -6.98 -3.00
C MET A 20 0.56 -7.56 -4.35
N GLN A 21 1.46 -7.69 -5.32
CA GLN A 21 1.15 -8.38 -6.59
C GLN A 21 0.80 -9.86 -6.38
N ALA A 22 1.44 -10.55 -5.43
CA ALA A 22 1.15 -11.95 -5.16
C ALA A 22 -0.28 -12.14 -4.58
N LYS A 23 -0.73 -11.23 -3.71
CA LYS A 23 -2.08 -11.27 -3.13
C LYS A 23 -3.14 -10.68 -4.05
N PHE A 24 -2.78 -9.61 -4.76
CA PHE A 24 -3.67 -8.81 -5.61
C PHE A 24 -3.05 -8.68 -7.01
N PRO A 25 -3.05 -9.75 -7.81
CA PRO A 25 -2.48 -9.72 -9.16
C PRO A 25 -3.28 -8.84 -10.13
N ASN A 26 -4.54 -8.56 -9.81
CA ASN A 26 -5.42 -7.71 -10.62
C ASN A 26 -5.27 -6.20 -10.29
N ALA A 27 -4.40 -5.88 -9.34
CA ALA A 27 -4.20 -4.52 -8.87
C ALA A 27 -2.80 -4.03 -9.27
N GLU A 28 -2.73 -2.79 -9.70
CA GLU A 28 -1.48 -2.10 -10.00
C GLU A 28 -1.04 -1.31 -8.77
N TRP A 29 0.21 -1.52 -8.37
CA TRP A 29 0.76 -0.99 -7.13
C TRP A 29 1.91 -0.04 -7.42
N ASN A 30 1.85 1.16 -6.87
CA ASN A 30 2.92 2.13 -6.94
C ASN A 30 3.27 2.60 -5.53
N LEU A 31 4.51 2.36 -5.10
CA LEU A 31 5.00 2.89 -3.83
C LEU A 31 5.89 4.10 -4.10
N ASP A 32 5.41 5.27 -3.68
CA ASP A 32 6.14 6.51 -3.76
C ASP A 32 7.00 6.69 -2.51
N LEU A 33 8.30 6.46 -2.68
CA LEU A 33 9.30 6.66 -1.64
C LEU A 33 9.85 8.10 -1.63
N GLU A 34 9.48 8.94 -2.60
CA GLU A 34 9.95 10.32 -2.68
C GLU A 34 9.09 11.23 -1.80
N HIS A 35 7.80 10.91 -1.67
CA HIS A 35 6.92 11.53 -0.69
C HIS A 35 7.45 11.39 0.74
N ALA A 36 7.33 12.48 1.51
CA ALA A 36 7.71 12.50 2.93
C ALA A 36 6.98 11.42 3.74
N ASP A 37 5.70 11.20 3.41
CA ASP A 37 4.82 10.23 4.07
C ASP A 37 4.83 8.82 3.42
N LYS A 38 5.71 8.56 2.44
CA LYS A 38 5.87 7.23 1.78
C LYS A 38 4.54 6.58 1.40
N ILE A 39 3.97 7.05 0.30
CA ILE A 39 2.58 6.72 -0.08
C ILE A 39 2.56 5.48 -0.99
N LEU A 40 1.83 4.45 -0.59
CA LEU A 40 1.46 3.32 -1.43
C LEU A 40 0.13 3.59 -2.11
N GLU A 41 0.16 3.75 -3.42
CA GLU A 41 -1.01 3.91 -4.26
C GLU A 41 -1.36 2.57 -4.91
N VAL A 42 -2.65 2.27 -4.95
CA VAL A 42 -3.18 1.10 -5.66
C VAL A 42 -4.29 1.51 -6.62
N HIS A 43 -4.14 1.01 -7.85
CA HIS A 43 -5.03 1.20 -8.97
C HIS A 43 -5.66 -0.15 -9.33
N GLY A 44 -6.96 -0.18 -9.61
CA GLY A 44 -7.68 -1.42 -9.94
C GLY A 44 -8.33 -2.15 -8.75
N LEU A 45 -8.09 -1.72 -7.50
CA LEU A 45 -8.91 -2.14 -6.36
C LEU A 45 -9.94 -1.05 -6.01
N PRO A 46 -11.21 -1.43 -5.76
CA PRO A 46 -12.19 -0.50 -5.25
C PRO A 46 -11.79 0.03 -3.87
N GLU A 47 -12.09 1.30 -3.63
CA GLU A 47 -11.79 2.01 -2.39
C GLU A 47 -12.86 1.70 -1.34
N ASN A 48 -12.68 0.60 -0.61
CA ASN A 48 -13.57 0.17 0.46
C ASN A 48 -12.78 -0.38 1.66
N ALA A 49 -13.39 -0.28 2.84
CA ALA A 49 -12.75 -0.67 4.11
C ALA A 49 -12.27 -2.13 4.13
N GLU A 50 -12.98 -3.04 3.46
CA GLU A 50 -12.56 -4.45 3.37
C GLU A 50 -11.25 -4.61 2.58
N ASN A 51 -11.15 -3.98 1.40
CA ASN A 51 -9.91 -3.98 0.63
C ASN A 51 -8.79 -3.30 1.42
N ALA A 52 -9.08 -2.15 2.04
CA ALA A 52 -8.13 -1.44 2.88
C ALA A 52 -7.55 -2.34 3.99
N ALA A 53 -8.41 -3.02 4.74
CA ALA A 53 -7.98 -3.94 5.79
C ALA A 53 -7.12 -5.09 5.26
N MET A 54 -7.41 -5.61 4.06
CA MET A 54 -6.57 -6.64 3.45
C MET A 54 -5.19 -6.11 3.01
N VAL A 55 -5.13 -4.87 2.50
CA VAL A 55 -3.85 -4.22 2.17
C VAL A 55 -3.04 -3.98 3.43
N GLU A 56 -3.65 -3.41 4.47
CA GLU A 56 -3.00 -3.15 5.76
C GLU A 56 -2.45 -4.44 6.38
N LYS A 57 -3.25 -5.51 6.39
CA LYS A 57 -2.81 -6.83 6.85
C LYS A 57 -1.64 -7.36 6.02
N THR A 58 -1.67 -7.20 4.70
CA THR A 58 -0.57 -7.64 3.82
C THR A 58 0.70 -6.83 4.08
N LEU A 59 0.60 -5.52 4.36
CA LEU A 59 1.72 -4.70 4.79
C LEU A 59 2.31 -5.22 6.10
N GLU A 60 1.46 -5.53 7.08
CA GLU A 60 1.90 -6.11 8.35
C GLU A 60 2.60 -7.46 8.17
N GLU A 61 2.11 -8.33 7.28
CA GLU A 61 2.77 -9.60 6.92
C GLU A 61 4.17 -9.38 6.32
N THR A 62 4.38 -8.27 5.61
CA THR A 62 5.70 -7.88 5.09
C THR A 62 6.62 -7.23 6.13
N GLY A 63 6.10 -6.97 7.34
CA GLY A 63 6.82 -6.30 8.43
C GLY A 63 6.70 -4.77 8.42
N PHE A 64 5.79 -4.21 7.63
CA PHE A 64 5.57 -2.77 7.51
C PHE A 64 4.20 -2.37 8.02
N LYS A 65 4.08 -1.13 8.53
CA LYS A 65 2.78 -0.58 8.86
C LYS A 65 2.22 0.20 7.69
N GLY A 66 0.98 -0.11 7.33
CA GLY A 66 0.16 0.65 6.41
C GLY A 66 -0.97 1.31 7.17
N THR A 67 -1.29 2.55 6.83
CA THR A 67 -2.54 3.19 7.27
C THR A 67 -3.28 3.65 6.04
N TRP A 68 -4.51 3.16 5.88
CA TRP A 68 -5.36 3.60 4.79
C TRP A 68 -5.63 5.10 4.88
N LEU A 69 -5.40 5.80 3.76
CA LEU A 69 -5.77 7.19 3.56
C LEU A 69 -7.01 7.21 2.66
N PRO A 70 -8.23 7.10 3.21
CA PRO A 70 -9.43 7.35 2.43
C PRO A 70 -9.31 8.77 1.87
N GLY A 71 -9.54 8.93 0.56
CA GLY A 71 -9.44 10.22 -0.10
C GLY A 71 -10.14 11.29 0.72
N THR A 72 -9.36 12.17 1.34
CA THR A 72 -9.86 13.27 2.13
C THR A 72 -10.61 14.18 1.17
N GLY A 73 -11.93 14.04 1.12
CA GLY A 73 -12.79 15.20 0.98
C GLY A 73 -12.47 16.09 2.19
N TYR A 74 -11.62 17.08 1.96
CA TYR A 74 -11.48 18.23 2.83
C TYR A 74 -12.73 19.10 2.71
#